data_AF-A0A3D2W0L3-F1
#
_entry.id   AF-A0A3D2W0L3-F1
#
_cell.length_a   1.000
_cell.length_b   1.000
_cell.length_c   1.000
_cell.angle_alpha   90.00
_cell.angle_beta   90.00
_cell.angle_gamma   90.00
#
_symmetry.space_group_name_H-M   'P 1'
#
loop_
_entity.id
_entity.type
_entity.pdbx_description
1 polymer ?
#
loop_
_entity_poly.entity_id
_entity_poly.type
_entity_poly.pdbx_seq_one_letter_code
_entity_poly.pdbx_strand_id
1 'polypeptide(L)'
;MPGRMPAAVAGVVIDAAERAAQGLAAAPMTNVRQVIISLGPVPAVARRGERLFIQVAPHLGYAGRPSSNTIRNVVTGQVQGPEQ
;
A
#
# COMPACT_ATOMS: atom_id res chain seq x y z
N MET A 1 3.50 -25.56 2.29
CA MET A 1 3.07 -25.15 3.66
C MET A 1 2.49 -23.75 3.56
N PRO A 2 1.24 -23.47 3.96
CA PRO A 2 0.80 -22.08 4.08
C PRO A 2 1.61 -21.47 5.23
N GLY A 3 2.46 -20.49 4.91
CA GLY A 3 3.35 -19.86 5.88
C GLY A 3 2.54 -19.16 6.96
N ARG A 4 2.69 -19.60 8.22
CA ARG A 4 2.12 -18.89 9.37
C ARG A 4 2.76 -17.50 9.41
N MET A 5 1.99 -16.48 9.03
CA MET A 5 2.48 -15.10 9.06
C MET A 5 2.83 -14.72 10.51
N PRO A 6 4.05 -14.22 10.78
CA PRO A 6 4.39 -13.69 12.09
C PRO A 6 3.47 -12.53 12.48
N ALA A 7 3.10 -12.41 13.76
CA ALA A 7 2.16 -11.38 14.22
C ALA A 7 2.59 -9.94 13.86
N ALA A 8 3.90 -9.66 13.87
CA ALA A 8 4.46 -8.38 13.44
C ALA A 8 4.19 -8.09 11.96
N VAL A 9 4.25 -9.11 11.09
CA VAL A 9 3.95 -8.98 9.66
C VAL A 9 2.45 -8.70 9.46
N ALA A 10 1.59 -9.40 10.19
CA ALA A 10 0.15 -9.18 10.14
C ALA A 10 -0.22 -7.74 10.54
N GLY A 11 0.41 -7.19 11.59
CA GLY A 11 0.19 -5.80 12.01
C GLY A 11 0.57 -4.78 10.94
N VAL A 12 1.69 -4.97 10.23
CA VAL A 12 2.12 -4.07 9.14
C VAL A 12 1.15 -4.13 7.95
N VAL A 13 0.63 -5.31 7.63
CA VAL A 13 -0.37 -5.48 6.55
C VAL A 13 -1.69 -4.81 6.91
N ILE A 14 -2.15 -4.95 8.17
CA ILE A 14 -3.38 -4.30 8.65
C ILE A 14 -3.24 -2.77 8.60
N ASP A 15 -2.13 -2.22 9.11
CA ASP A 15 -1.89 -0.77 9.04
C ASP A 15 -1.86 -0.30 7.58
N ALA A 16 -1.20 -1.04 6.67
CA ALA A 16 -1.19 -0.69 5.25
C ALA A 16 -2.59 -0.71 4.62
N ALA A 17 -3.47 -1.61 5.05
CA ALA A 17 -4.86 -1.63 4.63
C ALA A 17 -5.63 -0.39 5.13
N GLU A 18 -5.43 0.02 6.39
CA GLU A 18 -6.03 1.24 6.94
C GLU A 18 -5.54 2.48 6.20
N ARG A 19 -4.23 2.56 5.91
CA ARG A 19 -3.65 3.66 5.12
C ARG A 19 -4.20 3.70 3.71
N ALA A 20 -4.45 2.54 3.10
CA ALA A 20 -5.09 2.43 1.80
C ALA A 20 -6.52 2.99 1.83
N ALA A 21 -7.31 2.59 2.83
CA ALA A 21 -8.67 3.10 3.00
C ALA A 21 -8.70 4.62 3.19
N GLN A 22 -7.80 5.16 4.03
CA GLN A 22 -7.66 6.60 4.24
C GLN A 22 -7.28 7.35 2.95
N GLY A 23 -6.28 6.83 2.21
CA GLY A 23 -5.83 7.44 0.96
C GLY A 23 -6.90 7.41 -0.14
N LEU A 24 -7.67 6.33 -0.22
CA LEU A 24 -8.79 6.19 -1.15
C LEU A 24 -9.97 7.10 -0.77
N ALA A 25 -10.33 7.18 0.51
CA ALA A 25 -11.39 8.06 0.99
C ALA A 25 -11.07 9.55 0.74
N ALA A 26 -9.79 9.91 0.80
CA ALA A 26 -9.30 11.26 0.47
C ALA A 26 -9.21 11.54 -1.04
N ALA A 27 -9.52 10.58 -1.91
CA ALA A 27 -9.46 10.69 -3.36
C ALA A 27 -10.86 10.51 -3.99
N PRO A 28 -11.71 11.56 -4.01
CA PRO A 28 -13.13 11.45 -4.38
C PRO A 28 -13.42 11.04 -5.84
N MET A 29 -12.42 11.07 -6.73
CA MET A 29 -12.53 10.69 -8.15
C MET A 29 -11.65 9.47 -8.50
N THR A 30 -11.51 8.51 -7.56
CA THR A 30 -10.73 7.29 -7.80
C THR A 30 -11.56 6.18 -8.45
N ASN A 31 -10.99 5.52 -9.46
CA ASN A 31 -11.54 4.31 -10.08
C ASN A 31 -10.92 3.02 -9.51
N VAL A 32 -10.24 3.10 -8.36
CA VAL A 32 -9.64 1.92 -7.74
C VAL A 32 -10.74 1.01 -7.20
N ARG A 33 -10.88 -0.20 -7.75
CA ARG A 33 -11.83 -1.24 -7.33
C ARG A 33 -11.18 -2.34 -6.50
N GLN A 34 -9.86 -2.49 -6.60
CA GLN A 34 -9.13 -3.57 -5.93
C GLN A 34 -7.82 -3.04 -5.34
N VAL A 35 -7.58 -3.38 -4.07
CA VAL A 35 -6.30 -3.14 -3.39
C VAL A 35 -5.59 -4.46 -3.20
N ILE A 36 -4.35 -4.55 -3.66
CA ILE A 36 -3.51 -5.73 -3.54
C ILE A 36 -2.34 -5.36 -2.64
N ILE A 37 -2.27 -5.98 -1.47
CA ILE A 37 -1.18 -5.82 -0.52
C ILE A 37 -0.23 -7.01 -0.67
N SER A 38 1.05 -6.72 -0.90
CA SER A 38 2.11 -7.71 -1.09
C SER A 38 3.27 -7.45 -0.15
N LEU A 39 4.04 -8.48 0.16
CA LEU A 39 5.28 -8.37 0.93
C LEU A 39 6.45 -8.21 -0.05
N GLY A 40 7.42 -7.36 0.28
CA GLY A 40 8.62 -7.17 -0.51
C GLY A 40 9.80 -6.60 0.28
N PRO A 41 10.95 -6.41 -0.40
CA PRO A 41 12.16 -5.89 0.21
C PRO A 41 12.09 -4.38 0.50
N VAL A 42 11.23 -3.64 -0.20
CA VAL A 42 11.07 -2.19 -0.02
C VAL A 42 9.59 -1.79 -0.06
N PRO A 43 9.19 -0.72 0.64
CA PRO A 43 7.83 -0.21 0.56
C PRO A 43 7.59 0.46 -0.80
N ALA A 44 6.50 0.10 -1.48
CA ALA A 44 6.16 0.68 -2.77
C ALA A 44 4.65 0.81 -2.92
N VAL A 45 4.22 1.76 -3.77
CA VAL A 45 2.80 1.92 -4.12
C VAL A 45 2.68 2.30 -5.59
N ALA A 46 1.79 1.61 -6.30
CA ALA A 46 1.55 1.85 -7.71
C ALA A 46 0.07 1.65 -8.06
N ARG A 47 -0.46 2.49 -8.94
CA ARG A 47 -1.78 2.31 -9.54
C ARG A 47 -1.63 1.78 -10.95
N ARG A 48 -2.33 0.70 -11.28
CA ARG A 48 -2.45 0.17 -12.64
C ARG A 48 -3.93 0.02 -12.98
N GLY A 49 -4.46 0.97 -13.75
CA GLY A 49 -5.89 1.05 -14.06
C GLY A 49 -6.74 1.21 -12.80
N GLU A 50 -7.59 0.22 -12.54
CA GLU A 50 -8.50 0.14 -11.38
C GLU A 50 -7.88 -0.59 -10.18
N ARG A 51 -6.61 -1.01 -10.24
CA ARG A 51 -5.94 -1.75 -9.16
C ARG A 51 -4.88 -0.89 -8.50
N LEU A 52 -4.87 -0.89 -7.17
CA LEU A 52 -3.83 -0.28 -6.35
C LEU A 52 -2.96 -1.39 -5.75
N PHE A 53 -1.68 -1.35 -6.07
CA PHE A 53 -0.67 -2.26 -5.55
C PHE A 53 0.06 -1.56 -4.42
N ILE A 54 0.09 -2.18 -3.25
CA ILE A 54 0.81 -1.73 -2.08
C ILE A 54 1.79 -2.84 -1.71
N GLN A 55 3.07 -2.52 -1.71
CA GLN A 55 4.10 -3.40 -1.21
C GLN A 55 4.53 -2.90 0.17
N VAL A 56 4.52 -3.81 1.14
CA VAL A 56 5.05 -3.55 2.48
C VAL A 56 6.33 -4.35 2.69
N ALA A 57 7.24 -3.78 3.47
CA ALA A 57 8.52 -4.33 3.87
C ALA A 57 8.54 -4.52 5.40
N PRO A 58 7.97 -5.61 5.94
CA PRO A 58 7.77 -5.77 7.38
C PRO A 58 9.07 -5.73 8.21
N HIS A 59 10.19 -6.11 7.60
CA HIS A 59 11.51 -6.08 8.24
C HIS A 59 11.99 -4.66 8.56
N LEU A 60 11.40 -3.62 7.94
CA LEU A 60 11.65 -2.21 8.27
C LEU A 60 10.67 -1.66 9.32
N GLY A 61 9.81 -2.51 9.89
CA GLY A 61 8.83 -2.12 10.91
C GLY A 61 7.90 -1.01 10.43
N TYR A 62 7.85 0.10 11.16
CA TYR A 62 6.97 1.22 10.83
C TYR A 62 7.33 1.95 9.52
N ALA A 63 8.61 1.98 9.16
CA ALA A 63 9.07 2.58 7.91
C ALA A 63 8.78 1.70 6.67
N GLY A 64 8.41 0.44 6.90
CA GLY A 64 8.16 -0.54 5.85
C GLY A 64 6.81 -0.43 5.15
N ARG A 65 6.10 0.69 5.27
CA ARG A 65 4.77 0.84 4.66
C ARG A 65 4.59 2.21 4.01
N PRO A 66 3.92 2.29 2.85
CA PRO A 66 3.60 3.57 2.24
C PRO A 66 2.67 4.40 3.12
N SER A 67 2.88 5.71 3.17
CA SER A 67 1.99 6.62 3.91
C SER A 67 0.64 6.79 3.19
N SER A 68 -0.41 7.16 3.93
CA SER A 68 -1.73 7.46 3.34
C SER A 68 -1.67 8.63 2.34
N ASN A 69 -0.78 9.61 2.56
CA ASN A 69 -0.53 10.69 1.60
C ASN A 69 0.12 10.17 0.31
N THR A 70 1.10 9.28 0.41
CA THR A 70 1.73 8.65 -0.76
C THR A 70 0.68 7.86 -1.55
N ILE A 71 -0.18 7.10 -0.86
CA ILE A 71 -1.26 6.35 -1.49
C ILE A 71 -2.24 7.29 -2.19
N ARG A 72 -2.70 8.36 -1.51
CA ARG A 72 -3.58 9.36 -2.10
C ARG A 72 -2.96 9.94 -3.38
N ASN A 73 -1.69 10.35 -3.33
CA ASN A 73 -1.01 10.96 -4.47
C ASN A 73 -0.89 10.00 -5.66
N VAL A 74 -0.64 8.71 -5.43
CA VAL A 74 -0.63 7.69 -6.50
C VAL A 74 -2.03 7.44 -7.05
N VAL A 75 -3.03 7.43 -6.18
CA VAL A 75 -4.43 7.24 -6.57
C VAL A 75 -4.94 8.43 -7.38
N THR A 76 -4.60 9.66 -7.00
CA THR A 76 -4.99 10.89 -7.71
C THR A 76 -4.09 11.19 -8.91
N GLY A 77 -3.04 10.39 -9.14
CA GLY A 77 -2.09 10.59 -10.25
C GLY A 77 -1.13 11.76 -10.04
N GLN A 78 -1.05 12.33 -8.84
CA GLN A 78 -0.11 13.41 -8.49
C GLN A 78 1.33 12.93 -8.33
N VAL A 79 1.55 11.64 -8.04
CA VAL A 79 2.89 11.04 -7.97
C VAL A 79 2.78 9.64 -8.57
N GLN A 80 3.43 9.37 -9.71
CA GLN A 80 3.82 8.00 -10.02
C GLN A 80 4.93 7.66 -9.02
N GLY A 81 4.72 6.63 -8.19
CA GLY A 81 5.70 6.20 -7.17
C GLY A 81 7.10 6.03 -7.76
N PRO A 82 8.17 6.10 -6.95
CA PRO A 82 9.55 6.19 -7.43
C PRO A 82 9.78 5.18 -8.56
N GLU A 83 10.21 5.71 -9.71
CA GLU A 83 10.65 4.90 -10.83
C GLU A 83 11.78 3.99 -10.34
N GLN A 84 11.69 2.72 -10.72
CA GLN A 84 12.56 1.63 -10.26
C GLN A 84 13.99 1.81 -10.72
#